data_AF-A0A256XHT1-F1
#
_entry.id   AF-A0A256XHT1-F1
#
_cell.length_a   1.000
_cell.length_b   1.000
_cell.length_c   1.000
_cell.angle_alpha   90.00
_cell.angle_beta   90.00
_cell.angle_gamma   90.00
#
_symmetry.space_group_name_H-M   'P 1'
#
loop_
_entity.id
_entity.type
_entity.pdbx_description
1 polymer ?
#
loop_
_entity_poly.entity_id
_entity_poly.type
_entity_poly.pdbx_seq_one_letter_code
_entity_poly.pdbx_strand_id
1 'polypeptide(L)'
;MNAERIKYIAVAVFFFVAGVLAVYYLFSTPDYSYQTNIAGVSIKSDIPFSEVTLWRYINLRDSADRDILTCNFELSAISLPDRQGHVIDVRKADSTGVYIKGDSVLIEGDSSHSLLNACHAFACLRDNISCPDDLDIIYRASGQWKRVNVLLDSRLGVDAVSGYGDVLGALGYLQAATAQAKDLDNDGVITPEEMRESMEQNMLLIFPYSMNGSKCVSQPFSSALQQVNKTGELFDCSELTPSIRFNSSESNKITFDGGNIIIEGDDIHVHTGAILVRDIIAPDFISKLYGI
;
A
#
# COMPACT_ATOMS: atom_id res chain seq x y z
N MET A 1 -45.01 58.28 -1.44
CA MET A 1 -43.55 58.16 -1.29
C MET A 1 -43.10 56.97 -0.42
N ASN A 2 -43.81 56.57 0.64
CA ASN A 2 -43.37 55.45 1.49
C ASN A 2 -43.60 54.05 0.89
N ALA A 3 -44.68 53.85 0.13
CA ALA A 3 -45.02 52.53 -0.43
C ALA A 3 -44.04 52.06 -1.51
N GLU A 4 -43.51 52.95 -2.34
CA GLU A 4 -42.51 52.60 -3.36
C GLU A 4 -41.16 52.24 -2.74
N ARG A 5 -40.70 53.00 -1.73
CA ARG A 5 -39.47 52.66 -0.98
C ARG A 5 -39.56 51.29 -0.31
N ILE A 6 -40.71 50.93 0.25
CA ILE A 6 -40.93 49.61 0.87
C ILE A 6 -40.83 48.49 -0.19
N LYS A 7 -41.36 48.70 -1.40
CA LYS A 7 -41.21 47.74 -2.51
C LYS A 7 -39.75 47.56 -2.93
N TYR A 8 -38.99 48.66 -3.08
CA TYR A 8 -37.57 48.58 -3.43
C TYR A 8 -36.74 47.88 -2.35
N ILE A 9 -37.01 48.15 -1.07
CA ILE A 9 -36.34 47.48 0.05
C ILE A 9 -36.67 45.98 0.05
N ALA A 10 -37.94 45.60 -0.15
CA ALA A 10 -38.34 44.19 -0.20
C ALA A 10 -37.66 43.44 -1.35
N VAL A 11 -37.58 44.05 -2.54
CA VAL A 11 -36.90 43.47 -3.70
C VAL A 11 -35.39 43.34 -3.44
N ALA A 12 -34.75 44.36 -2.87
CA ALA A 12 -33.33 44.31 -2.53
C ALA A 12 -33.01 43.22 -1.49
N VAL A 13 -33.85 43.07 -0.46
CA VAL A 13 -33.71 41.99 0.54
C VAL A 13 -33.88 40.62 -0.10
N PHE A 14 -34.86 40.46 -0.99
CA PHE A 14 -35.07 39.19 -1.70
C PHE A 14 -33.83 38.78 -2.52
N PHE A 15 -33.27 39.69 -3.33
CA PHE A 15 -32.07 39.40 -4.12
C PHE A 15 -30.82 39.20 -3.25
N PHE A 16 -30.71 39.89 -2.12
CA PHE A 16 -29.64 39.67 -1.17
C PHE A 16 -29.72 38.27 -0.54
N VAL A 17 -30.90 37.85 -0.07
CA VAL A 17 -31.11 36.51 0.48
C VAL A 17 -30.89 35.43 -0.58
N ALA A 18 -31.39 35.62 -1.79
CA ALA A 18 -31.15 34.70 -2.90
C ALA A 18 -29.66 34.61 -3.25
N GLY A 19 -28.93 35.74 -3.23
CA GLY A 19 -27.49 35.78 -3.44
C GLY A 19 -26.71 35.05 -2.34
N VAL A 20 -27.08 35.25 -1.07
CA VAL A 20 -26.46 34.56 0.07
C VAL A 20 -26.74 33.06 0.01
N LEU A 21 -27.96 32.63 -0.34
CA LEU A 21 -28.29 31.21 -0.51
C LEU A 21 -27.55 30.59 -1.71
N ALA A 22 -27.43 31.30 -2.82
CA ALA A 22 -26.66 30.84 -3.98
C ALA A 22 -25.18 30.66 -3.64
N VAL A 23 -24.58 31.62 -2.94
CA VAL A 23 -23.20 31.54 -2.42
C VAL A 23 -23.09 30.36 -1.44
N TYR A 24 -24.03 30.22 -0.50
CA TYR A 24 -24.01 29.10 0.45
C TYR A 24 -24.08 27.73 -0.25
N TYR A 25 -24.91 27.56 -1.28
CA TYR A 25 -24.96 26.33 -2.07
C TYR A 25 -23.76 26.13 -2.99
N LEU A 26 -23.13 27.21 -3.47
CA LEU A 26 -21.91 27.15 -4.28
C LEU A 26 -20.66 26.84 -3.44
N PHE A 27 -20.64 27.23 -2.16
CA PHE A 27 -19.52 27.05 -1.25
C PHE A 27 -19.79 26.05 -0.12
N SER A 28 -20.96 25.39 -0.09
CA SER A 28 -21.18 24.27 0.83
C SER A 28 -20.23 23.15 0.47
N THR A 29 -19.53 22.63 1.47
CA THR A 29 -18.65 21.46 1.34
C THR A 29 -19.37 20.35 0.58
N PRO A 30 -18.72 19.68 -0.39
CA PRO A 30 -19.34 18.58 -1.12
C PRO A 30 -19.90 17.57 -0.13
N ASP A 31 -21.20 17.31 -0.24
CA ASP A 31 -21.89 16.37 0.64
C ASP A 31 -21.59 14.96 0.12
N TYR A 32 -20.71 14.24 0.83
CA TYR A 32 -20.38 12.86 0.50
C TYR A 32 -21.44 11.94 1.09
N SER A 33 -22.04 11.10 0.24
CA SER A 33 -23.13 10.21 0.64
C SER A 33 -22.64 8.97 1.39
N TYR A 34 -21.37 8.61 1.20
CA TYR A 34 -20.75 7.41 1.78
C TYR A 34 -19.44 7.77 2.48
N GLN A 35 -19.24 7.20 3.66
CA GLN A 35 -18.00 7.36 4.42
C GLN A 35 -17.62 6.03 5.07
N THR A 36 -16.32 5.70 5.03
CA THR A 36 -15.74 4.56 5.73
C THR A 36 -14.32 4.89 6.18
N ASN A 37 -13.74 4.01 6.99
CA ASN A 37 -12.31 4.04 7.30
C ASN A 37 -11.70 2.72 6.85
N ILE A 38 -10.59 2.78 6.10
CA ILE A 38 -9.83 1.59 5.68
C ILE A 38 -8.37 1.86 6.02
N ALA A 39 -7.73 0.91 6.70
CA ALA A 39 -6.34 1.06 7.14
C ALA A 39 -6.06 2.38 7.91
N GLY A 40 -7.03 2.81 8.73
CA GLY A 40 -6.91 4.04 9.52
C GLY A 40 -7.12 5.34 8.72
N VAL A 41 -7.36 5.26 7.41
CA VAL A 41 -7.59 6.42 6.54
C VAL A 41 -9.07 6.61 6.26
N SER A 42 -9.55 7.85 6.42
CA SER A 42 -10.93 8.21 6.07
C SER A 42 -11.11 8.22 4.55
N ILE A 43 -12.12 7.49 4.08
CA ILE A 43 -12.57 7.51 2.70
C ILE A 43 -13.98 8.09 2.62
N LYS A 44 -14.17 9.07 1.75
CA LYS A 44 -15.46 9.72 1.50
C LYS A 44 -15.81 9.60 0.02
N SER A 45 -17.06 9.26 -0.29
CA SER A 45 -17.51 9.02 -1.66
C SER A 45 -18.93 9.56 -1.89
N ASP A 46 -19.19 10.08 -3.09
CA ASP A 46 -20.54 10.43 -3.55
C ASP A 46 -21.25 9.25 -4.23
N ILE A 47 -20.51 8.23 -4.67
CA ILE A 47 -21.02 6.97 -5.21
C ILE A 47 -20.83 5.81 -4.22
N PRO A 48 -21.64 4.73 -4.32
CA PRO A 48 -21.45 3.53 -3.50
C PRO A 48 -20.05 2.92 -3.66
N PHE A 49 -19.44 2.49 -2.55
CA PHE A 49 -18.12 1.85 -2.58
C PHE A 49 -18.06 0.59 -3.46
N SER A 50 -19.16 -0.14 -3.60
CA SER A 50 -19.27 -1.29 -4.51
C SER A 50 -19.10 -0.94 -5.99
N GLU A 51 -19.26 0.32 -6.38
CA GLU A 51 -19.00 0.76 -7.77
C GLU A 51 -17.51 1.03 -8.01
N VAL A 52 -16.75 1.28 -6.96
CA VAL A 52 -15.30 1.54 -7.01
C VAL A 52 -14.50 0.23 -7.11
N THR A 53 -15.07 -0.90 -6.68
CA THR A 53 -14.37 -2.19 -6.56
C THR A 53 -13.91 -2.79 -7.91
N LEU A 54 -14.14 -2.09 -9.02
CA LEU A 54 -13.84 -2.54 -10.39
C LEU A 54 -13.04 -1.50 -11.19
N TRP A 55 -12.57 -0.42 -10.55
CA TRP A 55 -11.89 0.70 -11.21
C TRP A 55 -10.44 0.37 -11.56
N ARG A 56 -10.24 -0.60 -12.45
CA ARG A 56 -8.88 -0.98 -12.90
C ARG A 56 -8.32 -0.05 -13.96
N TYR A 57 -9.17 0.56 -14.78
CA TYR A 57 -8.75 1.50 -15.81
C TYR A 57 -8.63 2.90 -15.20
N ILE A 58 -7.40 3.36 -15.00
CA ILE A 58 -7.13 4.61 -14.30
C ILE A 58 -6.28 5.56 -15.14
N ASN A 59 -6.49 6.85 -14.92
CA ASN A 59 -5.69 7.94 -15.44
C ASN A 59 -4.99 8.65 -14.28
N LEU A 60 -3.72 8.31 -14.05
CA LEU A 60 -2.89 8.94 -13.03
C LEU A 60 -2.37 10.28 -13.53
N ARG A 61 -2.50 11.34 -12.72
CA ARG A 61 -1.90 12.64 -13.06
C ARG A 61 -0.39 12.64 -12.87
N ASP A 62 0.31 13.17 -13.86
CA ASP A 62 1.76 13.38 -13.80
C ASP A 62 2.16 14.31 -12.65
N SER A 63 3.27 14.02 -12.01
CA SER A 63 3.86 14.83 -10.93
C SER A 63 5.38 14.75 -10.98
N ALA A 64 6.05 15.81 -10.54
CA ALA A 64 7.50 15.83 -10.32
C ALA A 64 7.87 15.55 -8.86
N ASP A 65 6.89 15.41 -7.96
CA ASP A 65 7.10 15.12 -6.56
C ASP A 65 7.31 13.61 -6.34
N ARG A 66 8.42 13.24 -5.70
CA ARG A 66 8.83 11.85 -5.46
C ARG A 66 7.82 11.04 -4.64
N ASP A 67 7.16 11.65 -3.67
CA ASP A 67 6.19 10.96 -2.82
C ASP A 67 4.92 10.64 -3.61
N ILE A 68 4.48 11.61 -4.43
CA ILE A 68 3.35 11.44 -5.35
C ILE A 68 3.68 10.37 -6.40
N LEU A 69 4.88 10.40 -6.95
CA LEU A 69 5.32 9.39 -7.92
C LEU A 69 5.32 7.99 -7.31
N THR A 70 5.75 7.84 -6.06
CA THR A 70 5.76 6.52 -5.39
C THR A 70 4.35 5.95 -5.25
N CYS A 71 3.38 6.76 -4.81
CA CYS A 71 1.96 6.36 -4.79
C CYS A 71 1.42 6.04 -6.20
N ASN A 72 1.74 6.88 -7.19
CA ASN A 72 1.34 6.62 -8.58
C ASN A 72 1.93 5.30 -9.10
N PHE A 73 3.18 4.97 -8.75
CA PHE A 73 3.82 3.71 -9.12
C PHE A 73 3.08 2.51 -8.50
N GLU A 74 2.78 2.56 -7.20
CA GLU A 74 1.98 1.54 -6.51
C GLU A 74 0.66 1.30 -7.23
N LEU A 75 -0.13 2.37 -7.43
CA LEU A 75 -1.43 2.28 -8.09
C LEU A 75 -1.30 1.78 -9.53
N SER A 76 -0.27 2.20 -10.27
CA SER A 76 -0.03 1.75 -11.64
C SER A 76 0.31 0.25 -11.71
N ALA A 77 0.99 -0.31 -10.71
CA ALA A 77 1.39 -1.71 -10.67
C ALA A 77 0.19 -2.65 -10.57
N ILE A 78 -0.91 -2.18 -9.98
CA ILE A 78 -2.14 -2.93 -9.77
C ILE A 78 -3.29 -2.46 -10.68
N SER A 79 -3.00 -1.68 -11.73
CA SER A 79 -4.01 -1.07 -12.61
C SER A 79 -3.68 -1.21 -14.08
N LEU A 80 -4.68 -0.90 -14.92
CA LEU A 80 -4.54 -0.77 -16.35
C LEU A 80 -4.53 0.72 -16.73
N PRO A 81 -3.47 1.24 -17.36
CA PRO A 81 -3.41 2.64 -17.74
C PRO A 81 -4.41 2.95 -18.86
N ASP A 82 -5.26 3.96 -18.67
CA ASP A 82 -6.21 4.44 -19.68
C ASP A 82 -6.40 5.96 -19.55
N ARG A 83 -6.20 6.69 -20.65
CA ARG A 83 -6.42 8.15 -20.71
C ARG A 83 -7.89 8.54 -20.48
N GLN A 84 -8.82 7.63 -20.73
CA GLN A 84 -10.25 7.79 -20.50
C GLN A 84 -10.72 7.08 -19.22
N GLY A 85 -9.81 6.48 -18.45
CA GLY A 85 -10.11 5.83 -17.19
C GLY A 85 -10.41 6.81 -16.06
N HIS A 86 -10.70 6.26 -14.88
CA HIS A 86 -10.98 7.04 -13.67
C HIS A 86 -9.79 7.92 -13.30
N VAL A 87 -10.03 9.22 -13.14
CA VAL A 87 -8.96 10.19 -12.91
C VAL A 87 -8.53 10.13 -11.45
N ILE A 88 -7.26 9.86 -11.20
CA ILE A 88 -6.69 9.87 -9.85
C ILE A 88 -5.71 11.04 -9.74
N ASP A 89 -6.03 11.96 -8.83
CA ASP A 89 -5.21 13.10 -8.46
C ASP A 89 -4.62 12.86 -7.06
N VAL A 90 -3.30 12.81 -6.97
CA VAL A 90 -2.57 12.59 -5.72
C VAL A 90 -1.86 13.89 -5.37
N ARG A 91 -2.07 14.43 -4.17
CA ARG A 91 -1.42 15.68 -3.74
C ARG A 91 -1.10 15.73 -2.26
N LYS A 92 -0.13 16.58 -1.92
CA LYS A 92 0.15 16.96 -0.54
C LYS A 92 -0.86 18.00 -0.06
N ALA A 93 -1.42 17.79 1.12
CA ALA A 93 -2.36 18.72 1.77
C ALA A 93 -2.26 18.59 3.29
N ASP A 94 -2.85 19.53 4.04
CA ASP A 94 -2.87 19.46 5.52
C ASP A 94 -3.81 18.37 6.06
N SER A 95 -4.42 17.57 5.18
CA SER A 95 -5.35 16.51 5.52
C SER A 95 -4.93 15.19 4.86
N THR A 96 -5.23 14.08 5.52
CA THR A 96 -5.02 12.73 4.98
C THR A 96 -6.35 12.06 4.72
N GLY A 97 -6.57 11.57 3.50
CA GLY A 97 -7.84 10.96 3.12
C GLY A 97 -7.95 10.64 1.65
N VAL A 98 -8.99 9.87 1.34
CA VAL A 98 -9.37 9.52 -0.03
C VAL A 98 -10.77 10.06 -0.29
N TYR A 99 -10.93 10.81 -1.37
CA TYR A 99 -12.15 11.52 -1.71
C TYR A 99 -12.58 11.16 -3.12
N ILE A 100 -13.70 10.45 -3.24
CA ILE A 100 -14.24 9.94 -4.51
C ILE A 100 -15.40 10.82 -4.92
N LYS A 101 -15.33 11.37 -6.13
CA LYS A 101 -16.36 12.24 -6.69
C LYS A 101 -16.62 11.88 -8.16
N GLY A 102 -17.78 11.31 -8.44
CA GLY A 102 -18.14 10.84 -9.78
C GLY A 102 -17.15 9.79 -10.28
N ASP A 103 -16.42 10.10 -11.35
CA ASP A 103 -15.39 9.24 -11.96
C ASP A 103 -13.95 9.62 -11.55
N SER A 104 -13.81 10.46 -10.52
CA SER A 104 -12.52 10.98 -10.06
C SER A 104 -12.23 10.63 -8.61
N VAL A 105 -10.96 10.43 -8.31
CA VAL A 105 -10.43 10.19 -6.97
C VAL A 105 -9.39 11.24 -6.67
N LEU A 106 -9.48 11.80 -5.47
CA LEU A 106 -8.49 12.66 -4.89
C LEU A 106 -7.88 11.94 -3.67
N ILE A 107 -6.57 11.75 -3.67
CA ILE A 107 -5.81 11.19 -2.56
C ILE A 107 -4.93 12.29 -1.96
N GLU A 108 -5.08 12.52 -0.66
CA GLU A 108 -4.35 13.56 0.07
C GLU A 108 -3.57 12.97 1.25
N GLY A 109 -2.43 13.58 1.57
CA GLY A 109 -1.62 13.28 2.75
C GLY A 109 -0.73 14.46 3.14
N ASP A 110 -0.49 14.60 4.45
CA ASP A 110 0.33 15.66 5.05
C ASP A 110 1.83 15.33 5.14
N SER A 111 2.18 14.07 4.89
CA SER A 111 3.54 13.56 4.88
C SER A 111 3.66 12.43 3.85
N SER A 112 4.89 12.04 3.48
CA SER A 112 5.13 10.89 2.60
C SER A 112 4.46 9.62 3.13
N HIS A 113 4.55 9.40 4.45
CA HIS A 113 3.95 8.25 5.13
C HIS A 113 2.42 8.26 5.04
N SER A 114 1.80 9.39 5.40
CA SER A 114 0.35 9.54 5.34
C SER A 114 -0.20 9.42 3.92
N LEU A 115 0.53 9.95 2.93
CA LEU A 115 0.17 9.84 1.53
C LEU A 115 0.19 8.38 1.06
N LEU A 116 1.26 7.63 1.35
CA LEU A 116 1.33 6.20 1.03
C LEU A 116 0.23 5.40 1.72
N ASN A 117 -0.05 5.67 3.00
CA ASN A 117 -1.17 5.02 3.69
C ASN A 117 -2.53 5.32 3.05
N ALA A 118 -2.74 6.53 2.53
CA ALA A 118 -3.95 6.85 1.78
C ALA A 118 -4.03 6.10 0.43
N CYS A 119 -2.89 5.88 -0.24
CA CYS A 119 -2.80 5.08 -1.47
C CYS A 119 -3.10 3.60 -1.20
N HIS A 120 -2.49 3.03 -0.14
CA HIS A 120 -2.80 1.69 0.31
C HIS A 120 -4.29 1.52 0.63
N ALA A 121 -4.89 2.46 1.36
CA ALA A 121 -6.32 2.43 1.70
C ALA A 121 -7.22 2.49 0.46
N PHE A 122 -6.86 3.29 -0.54
CA PHE A 122 -7.58 3.33 -1.82
C PHE A 122 -7.45 2.01 -2.59
N ALA A 123 -6.26 1.43 -2.66
CA ALA A 123 -6.04 0.12 -3.29
C ALA A 123 -6.84 -0.99 -2.60
N CYS A 124 -6.86 -1.01 -1.26
CA CYS A 124 -7.68 -1.93 -0.46
C CYS A 124 -9.18 -1.77 -0.79
N LEU A 125 -9.69 -0.53 -0.87
CA LEU A 125 -11.08 -0.27 -1.27
C LEU A 125 -11.38 -0.79 -2.68
N ARG A 126 -10.55 -0.39 -3.64
CA ARG A 126 -10.76 -0.62 -5.07
C ARG A 126 -10.67 -2.09 -5.44
N ASP A 127 -9.86 -2.87 -4.76
CA ASP A 127 -9.79 -4.32 -5.00
C ASP A 127 -10.61 -5.12 -3.98
N ASN A 128 -11.43 -4.44 -3.17
CA ASN A 128 -12.26 -5.07 -2.14
C ASN A 128 -11.44 -6.00 -1.23
N ILE A 129 -10.23 -5.57 -0.86
CA ILE A 129 -9.33 -6.28 0.04
C ILE A 129 -9.55 -5.75 1.45
N SER A 130 -9.92 -6.64 2.37
CA SER A 130 -9.97 -6.30 3.79
C SER A 130 -8.54 -6.13 4.32
N CYS A 131 -8.16 -4.89 4.63
CA CYS A 131 -6.83 -4.56 5.17
C CYS A 131 -6.88 -4.37 6.70
N PRO A 132 -5.77 -4.59 7.42
CA PRO A 132 -5.67 -4.27 8.84
C PRO A 132 -5.98 -2.79 9.11
N ASP A 133 -6.56 -2.48 10.26
CA ASP A 133 -6.86 -1.10 10.66
C ASP A 133 -5.59 -0.24 10.81
N ASP A 134 -4.45 -0.86 11.12
CA ASP A 134 -3.14 -0.22 11.20
C ASP A 134 -2.14 -1.02 10.34
N LEU A 135 -1.81 -0.51 9.16
CA LEU A 135 -0.80 -1.13 8.29
C LEU A 135 0.62 -0.98 8.83
N ASP A 136 0.87 0.01 9.70
CA ASP A 136 2.21 0.25 10.27
C ASP A 136 2.63 -0.90 11.20
N ILE A 137 1.69 -1.74 11.66
CA ILE A 137 2.02 -2.96 12.39
C ILE A 137 2.90 -3.90 11.55
N ILE A 138 2.66 -3.95 10.24
CA ILE A 138 3.42 -4.77 9.30
C ILE A 138 4.84 -4.21 9.16
N TYR A 139 4.98 -2.90 8.94
CA TYR A 139 6.28 -2.22 8.83
C TYR A 139 7.13 -2.40 10.10
N ARG A 140 6.54 -2.18 11.28
CA ARG A 140 7.24 -2.34 12.57
C ARG A 140 7.68 -3.78 12.80
N ALA A 141 6.84 -4.74 12.46
CA ALA A 141 7.17 -6.16 12.62
C ALA A 141 8.28 -6.59 11.65
N SER A 142 8.20 -6.20 10.38
CA SER A 142 9.20 -6.56 9.37
C SER A 142 10.57 -5.95 9.65
N GLY A 143 10.61 -4.74 10.24
CA GLY A 143 11.86 -4.08 10.64
C GLY A 143 12.65 -4.80 11.73
N GLN A 144 12.06 -5.78 12.43
CA GLN A 144 12.73 -6.55 13.49
C GLN A 144 13.14 -7.96 13.05
N TRP A 145 12.82 -8.37 11.82
CA TRP A 145 13.10 -9.71 11.36
C TRP A 145 14.60 -9.91 11.09
N LYS A 146 15.16 -10.95 11.70
CA LYS A 146 16.47 -11.52 11.32
C LYS A 146 16.34 -12.67 10.34
N ARG A 147 15.16 -13.27 10.28
CA ARG A 147 14.80 -14.33 9.36
C ARG A 147 13.34 -14.16 8.96
N VAL A 148 13.00 -14.51 7.73
CA VAL A 148 11.62 -14.53 7.23
C VAL A 148 11.41 -15.74 6.33
N ASN A 149 10.28 -16.41 6.51
CA ASN A 149 9.84 -17.46 5.61
C ASN A 149 8.83 -16.86 4.61
N VAL A 150 8.93 -17.18 3.33
CA VAL A 150 8.01 -16.68 2.31
C VAL A 150 7.31 -17.87 1.67
N LEU A 151 6.01 -18.00 1.87
CA LEU A 151 5.23 -19.19 1.53
C LEU A 151 4.26 -18.86 0.40
N LEU A 152 4.39 -19.56 -0.73
CA LEU A 152 3.50 -19.41 -1.89
C LEU A 152 2.61 -20.64 -2.06
N ASP A 153 1.29 -20.49 -1.97
CA ASP A 153 0.33 -21.55 -2.29
C ASP A 153 0.48 -21.99 -3.75
N SER A 154 0.73 -23.28 -3.95
CA SER A 154 0.87 -23.91 -5.28
C SER A 154 -0.37 -23.81 -6.17
N ARG A 155 -1.53 -23.44 -5.61
CA ARG A 155 -2.78 -23.21 -6.35
C ARG A 155 -2.87 -21.83 -7.02
N LEU A 156 -1.99 -20.90 -6.65
CA LEU A 156 -1.95 -19.56 -7.21
C LEU A 156 -1.34 -19.56 -8.61
N GLY A 157 -1.76 -18.58 -9.42
CA GLY A 157 -1.40 -18.47 -10.82
C GLY A 157 -0.23 -17.51 -11.06
N VAL A 158 -0.19 -16.92 -12.26
CA VAL A 158 0.95 -16.12 -12.73
C VAL A 158 0.98 -14.74 -12.06
N ASP A 159 -0.18 -14.12 -11.81
CA ASP A 159 -0.23 -12.77 -11.26
C ASP A 159 0.28 -12.76 -9.81
N ALA A 160 -0.17 -13.72 -8.99
CA ALA A 160 0.31 -13.89 -7.63
C ALA A 160 1.78 -14.30 -7.58
N VAL A 161 2.26 -15.14 -8.52
CA VAL A 161 3.70 -15.46 -8.64
C VAL A 161 4.53 -14.21 -8.93
N SER A 162 4.03 -13.30 -9.77
CA SER A 162 4.68 -12.01 -10.01
C SER A 162 4.77 -11.20 -8.72
N GLY A 163 3.65 -11.07 -8.00
CA GLY A 163 3.60 -10.35 -6.72
C GLY A 163 4.50 -10.97 -5.65
N TYR A 164 4.59 -12.30 -5.60
CA TYR A 164 5.54 -13.02 -4.76
C TYR A 164 7.00 -12.66 -5.10
N GLY A 165 7.33 -12.53 -6.39
CA GLY A 165 8.63 -12.04 -6.85
C GLY A 165 8.92 -10.61 -6.42
N ASP A 166 7.92 -9.72 -6.50
CA ASP A 166 8.02 -8.33 -6.05
C ASP A 166 8.35 -8.23 -4.54
N VAL A 167 7.68 -9.03 -3.71
CA VAL A 167 7.97 -9.10 -2.27
C VAL A 167 9.36 -9.68 -2.00
N LEU A 168 9.80 -10.72 -2.72
CA LEU A 168 11.17 -11.21 -2.61
C LEU A 168 12.20 -10.15 -2.99
N GLY A 169 11.91 -9.33 -4.00
CA GLY A 169 12.74 -8.19 -4.40
C GLY A 169 12.89 -7.17 -3.27
N ALA A 170 11.78 -6.76 -2.64
CA ALA A 170 11.80 -5.86 -1.49
C ALA A 170 12.54 -6.47 -0.28
N LEU A 171 12.35 -7.76 0.00
CA LEU A 171 13.09 -8.45 1.05
C LEU A 171 14.60 -8.49 0.75
N GLY A 172 14.99 -8.68 -0.51
CA GLY A 172 16.39 -8.59 -0.95
C GLY A 172 16.99 -7.19 -0.76
N TYR A 173 16.20 -6.14 -1.02
CA TYR A 173 16.58 -4.76 -0.68
C TYR A 173 16.78 -4.57 0.82
N LEU A 174 15.86 -5.07 1.66
CA LEU A 174 15.99 -5.03 3.12
C LEU A 174 17.19 -5.85 3.61
N GLN A 175 17.47 -6.99 3.00
CA GLN A 175 18.66 -7.80 3.30
C GLN A 175 19.94 -7.00 3.06
N ALA A 176 20.05 -6.30 1.93
CA ALA A 176 21.20 -5.44 1.65
C ALA A 176 21.30 -4.24 2.61
N ALA A 177 20.16 -3.63 2.97
CA ALA A 177 20.11 -2.52 3.90
C ALA A 177 20.50 -2.92 5.34
N THR A 178 20.14 -4.13 5.76
CA THR A 178 20.42 -4.65 7.12
C THR A 178 21.81 -5.26 7.25
N ALA A 179 22.40 -5.74 6.15
CA ALA A 179 23.76 -6.28 6.08
C ALA A 179 24.87 -5.20 6.09
N GLN A 180 24.58 -3.95 6.49
CA GLN A 180 25.58 -2.89 6.49
C GLN A 180 26.72 -3.19 7.47
N ALA A 181 27.94 -2.88 7.04
CA ALA A 181 29.12 -2.97 7.87
C ALA A 181 29.02 -1.96 9.02
N LYS A 182 29.25 -2.42 10.25
CA LYS A 182 29.25 -1.58 11.44
C LYS A 182 30.63 -1.64 12.06
N ASP A 183 31.09 -0.49 12.52
CA ASP A 183 32.22 -0.36 13.44
C ASP A 183 31.74 -0.89 14.81
N LEU A 184 32.28 -2.04 15.23
CA LEU A 184 31.80 -2.75 16.41
C LEU A 184 32.52 -2.28 17.68
N ASP A 185 33.76 -1.81 17.56
CA ASP A 185 34.57 -1.33 18.68
C ASP A 185 34.64 0.21 18.82
N ASN A 186 34.04 0.94 17.86
CA ASN A 186 33.99 2.40 17.76
C ASN A 186 35.37 3.05 17.59
N ASP A 187 36.32 2.38 16.94
CA ASP A 187 37.64 2.94 16.64
C ASP A 187 37.67 3.84 15.39
N GLY A 188 36.55 3.92 14.66
CA GLY A 188 36.36 4.69 13.44
C GLY A 188 36.81 3.99 12.16
N VAL A 189 37.22 2.72 12.23
CA VAL A 189 37.76 1.91 11.13
C VAL A 189 37.05 0.57 11.06
N ILE A 190 36.20 0.39 10.04
CA ILE A 190 35.55 -0.89 9.80
C ILE A 190 36.57 -1.89 9.25
N THR A 191 36.97 -2.86 10.07
CA THR A 191 37.82 -3.97 9.64
C THR A 191 37.02 -5.02 8.87
N PRO A 192 37.68 -5.86 8.03
CA PRO A 192 37.01 -6.97 7.35
C PRO A 192 36.32 -7.96 8.30
N GLU A 193 36.84 -8.12 9.53
CA GLU A 193 36.28 -9.02 10.52
C GLU A 193 34.98 -8.46 11.10
N GLU A 194 34.94 -7.18 11.45
CA GLU A 194 33.72 -6.48 11.90
C GLU A 194 32.66 -6.39 10.81
N MET A 195 33.10 -6.23 9.56
CA MET A 195 32.20 -6.29 8.41
C MET A 195 31.52 -7.67 8.33
N ARG A 196 32.30 -8.75 8.42
CA ARG A 196 31.78 -10.13 8.42
C ARG A 196 30.83 -10.36 9.60
N GLU A 197 31.23 -9.96 10.80
CA GLU A 197 30.44 -10.15 12.01
C GLU A 197 29.15 -9.32 12.00
N SER A 198 29.20 -8.07 11.56
CA SER A 198 28.01 -7.22 11.41
C SER A 198 27.03 -7.82 10.39
N MET A 199 27.54 -8.32 9.26
CA MET A 199 26.72 -8.98 8.26
C MET A 199 26.07 -10.26 8.83
N GLU A 200 26.83 -11.12 9.49
CA GLU A 200 26.31 -12.35 10.10
C GLU A 200 25.24 -12.09 11.17
N GLN A 201 25.38 -11.01 11.95
CA GLN A 201 24.48 -10.70 13.06
C GLN A 201 23.20 -9.94 12.65
N ASN A 202 23.28 -9.14 11.59
CA ASN A 202 22.24 -8.18 11.22
C ASN A 202 21.53 -8.51 9.89
N MET A 203 22.13 -9.33 9.02
CA MET A 203 21.54 -9.65 7.72
C MET A 203 20.21 -10.39 7.87
N LEU A 204 19.17 -9.89 7.20
CA LEU A 204 17.90 -10.60 7.07
C LEU A 204 18.08 -11.88 6.24
N LEU A 205 17.76 -13.03 6.80
CA LEU A 205 17.76 -14.32 6.10
C LEU A 205 16.38 -14.61 5.49
N ILE A 206 16.36 -14.95 4.20
CA ILE A 206 15.12 -15.19 3.45
C ILE A 206 15.02 -16.67 3.09
N PHE A 207 13.88 -17.30 3.40
CA PHE A 207 13.65 -18.71 3.12
C PHE A 207 12.32 -18.90 2.36
N PRO A 208 12.37 -19.16 1.04
CA PRO A 208 11.17 -19.40 0.25
C PRO A 208 10.67 -20.84 0.34
N TYR A 209 9.35 -21.00 0.29
CA TYR A 209 8.65 -22.29 0.36
C TYR A 209 7.48 -22.31 -0.62
N SER A 210 7.24 -23.49 -1.21
CA SER A 210 5.98 -23.79 -1.90
C SER A 210 5.05 -24.49 -0.92
N MET A 211 3.85 -23.97 -0.77
CA MET A 211 2.82 -24.49 0.11
C MET A 211 1.83 -25.38 -0.67
N ASN A 212 1.61 -26.58 -0.16
CA ASN A 212 0.59 -27.51 -0.66
C ASN A 212 -0.22 -28.02 0.54
N GLY A 213 -1.38 -27.41 0.76
CA GLY A 213 -2.17 -27.63 1.97
C GLY A 213 -1.39 -27.20 3.22
N SER A 214 -1.25 -28.08 4.21
CA SER A 214 -0.52 -27.80 5.46
C SER A 214 0.98 -28.03 5.37
N LYS A 215 1.51 -28.49 4.23
CA LYS A 215 2.92 -28.84 4.06
C LYS A 215 3.64 -27.86 3.14
N CYS A 216 4.83 -27.49 3.56
CA CYS A 216 5.67 -26.51 2.90
C CYS A 216 6.96 -27.18 2.44
N VAL A 217 7.28 -27.03 1.15
CA VAL A 217 8.48 -27.59 0.52
C VAL A 217 9.50 -26.48 0.32
N SER A 218 10.70 -26.62 0.88
CA SER A 218 11.75 -25.62 0.72
C SER A 218 12.14 -25.43 -0.75
N GLN A 219 12.23 -24.17 -1.17
CA GLN A 219 12.61 -23.77 -2.52
C GLN A 219 14.05 -23.25 -2.54
N PRO A 220 14.76 -23.34 -3.68
CA PRO A 220 16.07 -22.74 -3.80
C PRO A 220 15.94 -21.21 -3.73
N PHE A 221 16.94 -20.57 -3.13
CA PHE A 221 17.03 -19.11 -3.09
C PHE A 221 18.45 -18.66 -3.37
N SER A 222 18.59 -17.63 -4.20
CA SER A 222 19.87 -16.99 -4.45
C SER A 222 19.66 -15.49 -4.52
N SER A 223 20.48 -14.77 -3.77
CA SER A 223 20.61 -13.31 -3.78
C SER A 223 22.09 -12.94 -3.87
N ALA A 224 22.41 -11.65 -3.84
CA ALA A 224 23.80 -11.20 -3.78
C ALA A 224 24.52 -11.60 -2.48
N LEU A 225 23.78 -11.84 -1.38
CA LEU A 225 24.33 -12.02 -0.04
C LEU A 225 24.02 -13.39 0.60
N GLN A 226 23.07 -14.13 0.04
CA GLN A 226 22.62 -15.43 0.56
C GLN A 226 22.38 -16.43 -0.57
N GLN A 227 22.87 -17.66 -0.37
CA GLN A 227 22.57 -18.81 -1.23
C GLN A 227 22.01 -19.97 -0.40
N VAL A 228 20.82 -20.45 -0.78
CA VAL A 228 20.13 -21.60 -0.17
C VAL A 228 19.98 -22.68 -1.23
N ASN A 229 20.81 -23.71 -1.12
CA ASN A 229 20.82 -24.84 -2.07
C ASN A 229 20.03 -26.06 -1.56
N LYS A 230 19.54 -26.02 -0.32
CA LYS A 230 18.84 -27.15 0.32
C LYS A 230 17.35 -27.09 0.02
N THR A 231 16.92 -27.86 -0.97
CA THR A 231 15.54 -27.86 -1.50
C THR A 231 14.84 -29.19 -1.26
N GLY A 232 13.50 -29.19 -1.32
CA GLY A 232 12.71 -30.42 -1.22
C GLY A 232 12.46 -30.93 0.19
N GLU A 233 12.93 -30.23 1.23
CA GLU A 233 12.61 -30.56 2.61
C GLU A 233 11.18 -30.16 2.95
N LEU A 234 10.47 -31.03 3.65
CA LEU A 234 9.08 -30.86 4.03
C LEU A 234 8.99 -30.34 5.47
N PHE A 235 8.26 -29.24 5.64
CA PHE A 235 7.97 -28.63 6.93
C PHE A 235 6.46 -28.52 7.12
N ASP A 236 6.02 -28.45 8.38
CA ASP A 236 4.67 -27.98 8.67
C ASP A 236 4.61 -26.46 8.46
N CYS A 237 3.70 -25.99 7.59
CA CYS A 237 3.61 -24.57 7.28
C CYS A 237 3.25 -23.74 8.52
N SER A 238 2.58 -24.33 9.52
CA SER A 238 2.23 -23.62 10.76
C SER A 238 3.46 -23.24 11.60
N GLU A 239 4.54 -24.03 11.53
CA GLU A 239 5.78 -23.82 12.28
C GLU A 239 6.69 -22.75 11.65
N LEU A 240 6.42 -22.38 10.39
CA LEU A 240 7.19 -21.36 9.67
C LEU A 240 6.72 -19.96 10.07
N THR A 241 7.28 -19.45 11.16
CA THR A 241 7.03 -18.10 11.71
C THR A 241 8.37 -17.44 12.09
N PRO A 242 8.57 -16.13 11.87
CA PRO A 242 7.69 -15.20 11.15
C PRO A 242 7.62 -15.53 9.65
N SER A 243 6.55 -15.12 8.98
CA SER A 243 6.38 -15.41 7.56
C SER A 243 5.54 -14.39 6.79
N ILE A 244 5.70 -14.40 5.46
CA ILE A 244 4.76 -13.80 4.52
C ILE A 244 4.11 -14.94 3.74
N ARG A 245 2.78 -15.04 3.80
CA ARG A 245 2.01 -16.15 3.24
C ARG A 245 1.07 -15.66 2.16
N PHE A 246 1.16 -16.28 0.99
CA PHE A 246 0.33 -16.00 -0.18
C PHE A 246 -0.61 -17.20 -0.32
N ASN A 247 -1.88 -17.01 0.05
CA ASN A 247 -2.86 -18.07 0.18
C ASN A 247 -3.96 -17.91 -0.87
N SER A 248 -4.28 -18.99 -1.58
CA SER A 248 -5.48 -19.02 -2.42
C SER A 248 -6.73 -19.13 -1.54
N SER A 249 -7.63 -18.16 -1.66
CA SER A 249 -8.89 -18.06 -0.89
C SER A 249 -10.01 -17.42 -1.72
N GLU A 250 -11.26 -17.66 -1.33
CA GLU A 250 -12.43 -16.94 -1.88
C GLU A 250 -12.58 -15.54 -1.26
N SER A 251 -11.90 -15.28 -0.14
CA SER A 251 -11.90 -13.98 0.54
C SER A 251 -10.64 -13.19 0.19
N ASN A 252 -10.81 -11.89 -0.05
CA ASN A 252 -9.71 -10.96 -0.29
C ASN A 252 -9.32 -10.25 1.00
N LYS A 253 -8.14 -10.57 1.55
CA LYS A 253 -7.74 -10.07 2.87
C LYS A 253 -6.22 -9.97 3.02
N ILE A 254 -5.77 -8.95 3.72
CA ILE A 254 -4.43 -8.89 4.31
C ILE A 254 -4.59 -8.90 5.83
N THR A 255 -3.85 -9.76 6.51
CA THR A 255 -3.80 -9.76 7.99
C THR A 255 -2.40 -9.91 8.51
N PHE A 256 -2.23 -9.45 9.75
CA PHE A 256 -1.04 -9.69 10.55
C PHE A 256 -1.43 -10.46 11.81
N ASP A 257 -0.98 -11.71 11.92
CA ASP A 257 -1.28 -12.58 13.07
C ASP A 257 -0.06 -13.42 13.47
N GLY A 258 0.27 -13.42 14.76
CA GLY A 258 1.36 -14.23 15.32
C GLY A 258 2.72 -14.02 14.66
N GLY A 259 3.01 -12.82 14.12
CA GLY A 259 4.25 -12.54 13.38
C GLY A 259 4.20 -12.97 11.91
N ASN A 260 3.03 -13.33 11.39
CA ASN A 260 2.81 -13.70 10.00
C ASN A 260 1.99 -12.63 9.28
N ILE A 261 2.48 -12.18 8.14
CA ILE A 261 1.69 -11.43 7.16
C ILE A 261 1.00 -12.45 6.28
N ILE A 262 -0.32 -12.41 6.18
CA ILE A 262 -1.13 -13.36 5.42
C ILE A 262 -1.93 -12.58 4.38
N ILE A 263 -1.68 -12.88 3.11
CA ILE A 263 -2.35 -12.32 1.93
C ILE A 263 -3.24 -13.42 1.35
N GLU A 264 -4.54 -13.18 1.34
CA GLU A 264 -5.58 -14.12 0.89
C GLU A 264 -6.35 -13.54 -0.29
N GLY A 265 -6.64 -14.37 -1.29
CA GLY A 265 -7.51 -14.01 -2.41
C GLY A 265 -7.32 -14.94 -3.61
N ASP A 266 -7.90 -14.54 -4.75
CA ASP A 266 -7.55 -15.09 -6.05
C ASP A 266 -6.19 -14.56 -6.55
N ASP A 267 -5.79 -14.98 -7.75
CA ASP A 267 -4.48 -14.63 -8.34
C ASP A 267 -4.23 -13.11 -8.38
N ILE A 268 -5.26 -12.34 -8.71
CA ILE A 268 -5.13 -10.89 -8.90
C ILE A 268 -5.15 -10.17 -7.55
N HIS A 269 -6.03 -10.56 -6.64
CA HIS A 269 -6.11 -9.91 -5.33
C HIS A 269 -4.89 -10.24 -4.46
N VAL A 270 -4.31 -11.44 -4.62
CA VAL A 270 -3.02 -11.76 -4.01
C VAL A 270 -1.90 -10.94 -4.63
N HIS A 271 -1.90 -10.71 -5.95
CA HIS A 271 -0.96 -9.78 -6.59
C HIS A 271 -1.06 -8.37 -5.98
N THR A 272 -2.26 -7.80 -5.90
CA THR A 272 -2.48 -6.48 -5.28
C THR A 272 -1.99 -6.45 -3.83
N GLY A 273 -2.34 -7.47 -3.04
CA GLY A 273 -1.87 -7.58 -1.66
C GLY A 273 -0.35 -7.69 -1.55
N ALA A 274 0.31 -8.30 -2.52
CA ALA A 274 1.76 -8.37 -2.59
C ALA A 274 2.40 -7.01 -2.84
N ILE A 275 1.85 -6.21 -3.76
CA ILE A 275 2.30 -4.85 -4.04
C ILE A 275 2.16 -3.98 -2.78
N LEU A 276 1.00 -4.05 -2.11
CA LEU A 276 0.77 -3.38 -0.84
C LEU A 276 1.81 -3.78 0.22
N VAL A 277 2.00 -5.09 0.44
CA VAL A 277 2.97 -5.57 1.44
C VAL A 277 4.40 -5.17 1.08
N ARG A 278 4.79 -5.21 -0.20
CA ARG A 278 6.10 -4.74 -0.70
C ARG A 278 6.35 -3.28 -0.30
N ASP A 279 5.39 -2.40 -0.56
CA ASP A 279 5.54 -0.97 -0.31
C ASP A 279 5.43 -0.64 1.19
N ILE A 280 4.69 -1.43 1.96
CA ILE A 280 4.68 -1.29 3.43
C ILE A 280 6.02 -1.74 4.05
N ILE A 281 6.58 -2.90 3.66
CA ILE A 281 7.81 -3.40 4.29
C ILE A 281 9.06 -2.63 3.84
N ALA A 282 9.04 -2.06 2.64
CA ALA A 282 10.17 -1.34 2.05
C ALA A 282 9.69 -0.10 1.25
N PRO A 283 9.17 0.95 1.90
CA PRO A 283 8.54 2.09 1.22
C PRO A 283 9.48 2.86 0.29
N ASP A 284 10.78 2.86 0.56
CA ASP A 284 11.78 3.50 -0.32
C ASP A 284 12.19 2.62 -1.52
N PHE A 285 11.82 1.34 -1.57
CA PHE A 285 12.35 0.39 -2.55
C PHE A 285 12.15 0.84 -3.99
N ILE A 286 10.91 1.17 -4.37
CA ILE A 286 10.57 1.61 -5.72
C ILE A 286 11.30 2.89 -6.09
N SER A 287 11.33 3.85 -5.16
CA SER A 287 12.01 5.12 -5.41
C SER A 287 13.51 4.95 -5.67
N LYS A 288 14.17 4.03 -4.93
CA LYS A 288 15.58 3.70 -5.13
C LYS A 288 15.82 2.90 -6.41
N LEU A 289 14.93 1.96 -6.75
CA LEU A 289 15.04 1.13 -7.93
C LEU A 289 14.94 1.95 -9.22
N TYR A 290 14.03 2.91 -9.27
CA TYR A 290 13.77 3.73 -10.46
C TYR A 290 14.46 5.10 -10.45
N GLY A 291 15.15 5.46 -9.36
CA GLY A 291 15.90 6.72 -9.25
C GLY A 291 15.02 7.96 -9.24
N ILE A 292 13.82 7.85 -8.67
CA ILE A 292 12.83 8.93 -8.52
C ILE A 292 12.89 9.56 -7.12
#